data_AF-A0A841C7W0-F1
#
_entry.id   AF-A0A841C7W0-F1
#
_cell.length_a   1.000
_cell.length_b   1.000
_cell.length_c   1.000
_cell.angle_alpha   90.00
_cell.angle_beta   90.00
_cell.angle_gamma   90.00
#
_symmetry.space_group_name_H-M   'P 1'
#
loop_
_entity.id
_entity.type
_entity.pdbx_description
1 polymer ?
#
loop_
_entity_poly.entity_id
_entity_poly.type
_entity_poly.pdbx_seq_one_letter_code
_entity_poly.pdbx_strand_id
1 'polypeptide(L)' 'MQDDSNTKGKEITYAERQLIERWHNKEKLSNRRIAQLLNKAPQTINNELRQGEGKCT' A
#
# COMPACT_ATOMS: atom_id res chain seq x y z
N MET A 1 16.64 2.61 13.44
CA MET A 1 15.81 1.41 13.23
C MET A 1 14.38 1.91 13.13
N GLN A 2 13.69 1.67 12.02
CA GLN A 2 12.29 2.11 11.90
C GLN A 2 11.43 1.20 12.79
N ASP A 3 10.56 1.85 13.56
CA ASP A 3 9.82 1.28 14.67
C ASP A 3 8.71 0.34 14.15
N ASP A 4 9.02 -0.95 14.16
CA ASP A 4 8.05 -2.03 13.92
C ASP A 4 7.29 -2.33 15.21
N SER A 5 6.45 -1.42 15.70
CA SER A 5 5.58 -1.74 16.84
C SER A 5 4.34 -0.86 16.91
N ASN A 6 3.19 -1.53 16.69
CA ASN A 6 1.92 -1.26 17.36
C ASN A 6 0.88 -0.36 16.62
N THR A 7 0.19 -0.94 15.63
CA THR A 7 -1.30 -1.08 15.65
C THR A 7 -1.70 -2.30 14.81
N LYS A 8 -1.79 -3.47 15.47
CA LYS A 8 -2.17 -4.75 14.88
C LYS A 8 -3.55 -4.67 14.19
N GLY A 9 -3.57 -4.53 12.87
CA GLY A 9 -4.74 -4.83 12.04
C GLY A 9 -5.15 -3.80 10.99
N LYS A 10 -4.67 -2.54 11.06
CA LYS A 10 -5.11 -1.46 10.15
C LYS A 10 -4.04 -0.91 9.22
N GLU A 11 -2.76 -1.07 9.55
CA GLU A 11 -1.69 -0.39 8.83
C GLU A 11 -1.09 -1.29 7.75
N ILE A 12 -0.74 -0.67 6.61
CA ILE A 12 -0.02 -1.31 5.51
C ILE A 12 1.46 -1.33 5.89
N THR A 13 2.06 -2.51 5.93
CA THR A 13 3.49 -2.65 6.21
C THR A 13 4.31 -2.06 5.06
N TYR A 14 5.56 -1.67 5.34
CA TYR A 14 6.48 -1.16 4.30
C TYR A 14 6.64 -2.14 3.12
N ALA A 15 6.68 -3.45 3.41
CA ALA A 15 6.73 -4.49 2.38
C ALA A 15 5.48 -4.48 1.49
N GLU A 16 4.28 -4.34 2.07
CA GLU A 16 3.03 -4.24 1.31
C GLU A 16 3.00 -2.97 0.45
N ARG A 17 3.50 -1.81 0.92
CA ARG A 17 3.65 -0.60 0.10
C ARG A 17 4.47 -0.85 -1.16
N GLN A 18 5.62 -1.49 -1.01
CA GLN A 18 6.50 -1.81 -2.14
C GLN A 18 5.83 -2.77 -3.14
N LEU A 19 5.02 -3.72 -2.65
CA LEU A 19 4.22 -4.60 -3.51
C LEU A 19 3.14 -3.82 -4.26
N ILE A 20 2.42 -2.90 -3.59
CA ILE A 20 1.40 -2.05 -4.22
C ILE A 20 2.03 -1.22 -5.34
N GLU A 21 3.15 -0.54 -5.09
CA GLU A 21 3.85 0.25 -6.10
C GLU A 21 4.34 -0.62 -7.27
N ARG A 22 4.91 -1.79 -6.99
CA ARG A 22 5.38 -2.72 -8.03
C ARG A 22 4.23 -3.22 -8.89
N TRP A 23 3.14 -3.67 -8.29
CA TRP A 23 1.97 -4.20 -8.98
C TRP A 23 1.22 -3.13 -9.77
N HIS A 24 1.14 -1.90 -9.24
CA HIS A 24 0.53 -0.78 -9.93
C HIS A 24 1.37 -0.30 -11.11
N ASN A 25 2.69 -0.15 -10.94
CA ASN A 25 3.57 0.41 -11.98
C ASN A 25 4.01 -0.62 -13.04
N LYS A 26 4.40 -1.84 -12.62
CA LYS A 26 4.88 -2.88 -13.56
C LYS A 26 3.75 -3.69 -14.15
N GLU A 27 2.87 -4.22 -13.30
CA GLU A 27 1.80 -5.14 -13.74
C GLU A 27 0.52 -4.42 -14.13
N LYS A 28 0.45 -3.09 -13.91
CA LYS A 28 -0.72 -2.24 -14.21
C LYS A 28 -2.02 -2.82 -13.63
N LEU A 29 -1.91 -3.48 -12.48
CA LEU A 29 -3.05 -4.11 -11.82
C LEU A 29 -3.98 -3.04 -11.24
N SER A 30 -5.28 -3.30 -11.34
CA SER A 30 -6.29 -2.44 -10.73
C SER A 30 -6.18 -2.46 -9.20
N ASN A 31 -6.42 -1.33 -8.55
CA ASN A 31 -6.39 -1.18 -7.10
C ASN A 31 -7.30 -2.20 -6.38
N ARG A 32 -8.42 -2.58 -7.00
CA ARG A 32 -9.31 -3.64 -6.48
C ARG A 32 -8.64 -5.02 -6.47
N ARG A 33 -7.87 -5.34 -7.50
CA ARG A 33 -7.16 -6.62 -7.61
C ARG A 33 -6.02 -6.70 -6.60
N ILE A 34 -5.28 -5.61 -6.45
CA ILE A 34 -4.23 -5.47 -5.43
C ILE A 34 -4.82 -5.62 -4.02
N ALA A 35 -5.97 -4.99 -3.77
CA ALA A 35 -6.68 -5.11 -2.50
C ALA A 35 -7.11 -6.55 -2.18
N GLN A 36 -7.62 -7.28 -3.17
CA GLN A 36 -7.95 -8.71 -3.03
C GLN A 36 -6.71 -9.54 -2.69
N LEU A 37 -5.57 -9.29 -3.36
CA LEU A 37 -4.32 -10.02 -3.11
C LEU A 37 -3.79 -9.79 -1.69
N LEU A 38 -3.87 -8.56 -1.19
CA LEU A 38 -3.42 -8.20 0.15
C LEU A 38 -4.47 -8.46 1.24
N ASN A 39 -5.67 -8.93 0.88
CA ASN A 39 -6.82 -9.02 1.78
C ASN A 39 -7.09 -7.70 2.53
N LYS A 40 -6.96 -6.57 1.82
CA LYS A 40 -7.20 -5.22 2.33
C LYS A 40 -8.39 -4.58 1.64
N ALA A 41 -8.88 -3.47 2.21
CA ALA A 41 -9.87 -2.65 1.54
C ALA A 41 -9.21 -1.90 0.35
N PRO A 42 -9.90 -1.75 -0.79
CA PRO A 42 -9.39 -0.96 -1.92
C PRO A 42 -9.15 0.50 -1.56
N GLN A 43 -9.86 1.00 -0.56
CA GLN A 43 -9.69 2.34 -0.03
C GLN A 43 -8.33 2.53 0.64
N THR A 44 -7.80 1.50 1.31
CA THR A 44 -6.47 1.55 1.92
C THR A 44 -5.39 1.68 0.85
N ILE A 45 -5.47 0.88 -0.22
CA ILE A 45 -4.55 0.96 -1.37
C ILE A 45 -4.56 2.36 -2.00
N ASN A 46 -5.76 2.94 -2.16
CA ASN A 46 -5.89 4.29 -2.71
C ASN A 46 -5.25 5.35 -1.79
N ASN A 47 -5.41 5.22 -0.48
CA ASN A 47 -4.79 6.13 0.48
C ASN A 47 -3.26 6.06 0.43
N GLU A 48 -2.69 4.85 0.32
CA GLU A 48 -1.24 4.67 0.23
C GLU A 48 -0.66 5.27 -1.05
N LEU A 49 -1.31 5.04 -2.20
CA LEU A 49 -0.91 5.63 -3.49
C LEU A 49 -0.94 7.17 -3.41
N ARG A 50 -2.02 7.75 -2.88
CA ARG A 50 -2.15 9.20 -2.67
C ARG A 50 -1.13 9.76 -1.68
N GLN A 51 -0.73 8.98 -0.67
CA GLN A 51 0.26 9.39 0.31
C GLN A 51 1.69 9.35 -0.25
N GLY A 52 1.97 8.47 -1.21
CA GLY A 52 3.23 8.44 -1.95
C GLY A 52 3.42 9.64 -2.88
N GLU A 53 2.35 10.14 -3.50
CA GLU A 53 2.39 11.28 -4.43
C GLU A 53 2.60 12.65 -3.76
N GLY A 54 2.35 12.76 -2.44
CA GLY A 54 2.43 14.02 -1.71
C GLY A 54 3.81 14.40 -1.14
N LYS A 55 4.85 13.57 -1.34
CA LYS A 55 6.17 13.77 -0.71
C LYS A 55 7.18 14.39 -1.68
N CYS A 56 6.89 15.61 -2.14
CA CYS A 56 7.87 16.52 -2.73
C CYS A 56 8.35 17.50 -1.66
N THR A 57 9.41 17.15 -0.92
CA THR A 57 10.22 18.05 -0.09
C THR A 57 11.68 17.68 -0.24
#